data_AF-A0A1C3KRC3-F1
#
_entry.id   AF-A0A1C3KRC3-F1
#
_cell.length_a   1.000
_cell.length_b   1.000
_cell.length_c   1.000
_cell.angle_alpha   90.00
_cell.angle_beta   90.00
_cell.angle_gamma   90.00
#
_symmetry.space_group_name_H-M   'P 1'
#
loop_
_entity.id
_entity.type
_entity.pdbx_description
1 polymer ?
#
loop_
_entity_poly.entity_id
_entity_poly.type
_entity_poly.pdbx_seq_one_letter_code
_entity_poly.pdbx_strand_id
1 'polypeptide(L)'
;MFNFGKMKNFGFLPLGGGCIIAAVFHFISCLLAIFSDETEHKTLIISLNVVLGFFIILGLVLRNFIIFYFVAVFLTCTMICNMIILVFLILVVFSNSPVSIQKRVFATFVVFVTIFFELLFLNLYMSIIKVYKAGGTGWEHKNYIEIKNEKTEQKKNKKPEDTLTNDDYNA
;
A
#
# COMPACT_ATOMS: atom_id res chain seq x y z
N MET A 1 -9.47 2.83 -18.38
CA MET A 1 -9.73 1.93 -17.24
C MET A 1 -8.49 1.94 -16.33
N PHE A 2 -8.54 2.60 -15.17
CA PHE A 2 -7.41 2.64 -14.24
C PHE A 2 -7.11 1.21 -13.76
N ASN A 3 -5.94 0.67 -14.12
CA ASN A 3 -5.52 -0.69 -13.80
C ASN A 3 -5.01 -0.79 -12.35
N PHE A 4 -5.92 -0.65 -11.38
CA PHE A 4 -5.59 -0.76 -9.95
C PHE A 4 -5.08 -2.16 -9.57
N GLY A 5 -4.02 -2.19 -8.77
CA GLY A 5 -3.34 -3.41 -8.32
C GLY A 5 -2.60 -4.14 -9.43
N LYS A 6 -2.09 -3.46 -10.46
CA LYS A 6 -1.22 -4.05 -11.50
C LYS A 6 0.17 -3.43 -11.54
N MET A 7 0.63 -2.76 -10.47
CA MET A 7 2.01 -2.29 -10.43
C MET A 7 2.95 -3.49 -10.45
N LYS A 8 3.84 -3.53 -11.45
CA LYS A 8 5.01 -4.40 -11.43
C LYS A 8 6.03 -3.86 -10.43
N ASN A 9 6.43 -2.61 -10.63
CA ASN A 9 7.51 -1.95 -9.91
C ASN A 9 7.14 -0.47 -9.66
N PHE A 10 7.81 0.16 -8.69
CA PHE A 10 7.86 1.61 -8.53
C PHE A 10 9.01 2.17 -9.41
N GLY A 11 8.89 1.99 -10.73
CA GLY A 11 9.95 2.31 -11.70
C GLY A 11 11.19 1.42 -11.58
N PHE A 12 11.98 1.61 -10.52
CA PHE A 12 13.27 0.95 -10.23
C PHE A 12 13.27 0.14 -8.93
N LEU A 13 12.21 0.23 -8.11
CA LEU A 13 12.09 -0.51 -6.85
C LEU A 13 11.10 -1.68 -6.96
N PRO A 14 11.40 -2.83 -6.35
CA PRO A 14 10.42 -3.89 -6.16
C PRO A 14 9.29 -3.40 -5.24
N LEU A 15 8.12 -4.06 -5.29
CA LEU A 15 6.95 -3.69 -4.50
C LEU A 15 7.24 -3.61 -2.99
N GLY A 16 8.06 -4.54 -2.47
CA GLY A 16 8.52 -4.52 -1.08
C GLY A 16 9.28 -3.24 -0.73
N GLY A 17 10.11 -2.74 -1.63
CA GLY A 17 10.81 -1.46 -1.46
C GLY A 17 9.85 -0.26 -1.45
N GLY A 18 8.83 -0.28 -2.30
CA GLY A 18 7.74 0.71 -2.24
C GLY A 18 7.01 0.71 -0.89
N CYS A 19 6.77 -0.47 -0.31
CA CYS A 19 6.12 -0.58 1.00
C CYS A 19 7.02 -0.07 2.14
N ILE A 20 8.35 -0.23 2.03
CA ILE A 20 9.29 0.41 2.98
C ILE A 20 9.18 1.93 2.90
N ILE A 21 9.17 2.50 1.69
CA ILE A 21 9.01 3.96 1.51
C ILE A 21 7.70 4.44 2.13
N ALA A 22 6.61 3.69 1.95
CA ALA A 22 5.33 4.02 2.55
C ALA A 22 5.37 3.95 4.09
N ALA A 23 6.03 2.94 4.68
CA ALA A 23 6.22 2.87 6.13
C ALA A 23 7.05 4.06 6.66
N VAL A 24 8.13 4.43 5.96
CA VAL A 24 8.95 5.60 6.29
C VAL A 24 8.13 6.89 6.22
N PHE A 25 7.26 7.04 5.22
CA PHE A 25 6.35 8.18 5.12
C PHE A 25 5.47 8.32 6.38
N HIS A 26 4.89 7.22 6.89
CA HIS A 26 4.11 7.25 8.12
C HIS A 26 4.96 7.60 9.35
N PHE A 27 6.19 7.09 9.44
CA PHE A 27 7.09 7.47 10.54
C PHE A 27 7.53 8.94 10.48
N ILE A 28 7.78 9.49 9.31
CA ILE A 28 8.06 10.92 9.13
C ILE A 28 6.86 11.76 9.57
N SER A 29 5.64 11.36 9.20
CA SER A 29 4.40 12.02 9.66
C SER A 29 4.27 12.01 11.18
N CYS A 30 4.68 10.93 11.87
CA CYS A 30 4.77 10.90 13.33
C CYS A 30 5.75 11.95 13.87
N LEU A 31 6.95 12.05 13.29
CA LEU A 31 7.96 13.03 13.71
C LEU A 31 7.43 14.45 13.56
N LEU A 32 6.80 14.76 12.42
CA LEU A 32 6.19 16.07 12.18
C LEU A 32 5.11 16.39 13.22
N ALA A 33 4.26 15.42 13.57
CA ALA A 33 3.25 15.59 14.60
C ALA A 33 3.86 15.81 15.99
N ILE A 34 4.94 15.09 16.35
CA ILE A 34 5.65 15.24 17.63
C ILE A 34 6.20 16.67 17.80
N PHE A 35 6.72 17.27 16.74
CA PHE A 35 7.28 18.63 16.77
C PHE A 35 6.26 19.74 16.48
N SER A 36 4.99 19.41 16.25
CA SER A 36 3.92 20.41 16.11
C SER A 36 3.47 20.93 17.47
N ASP A 37 3.22 22.24 17.56
CA ASP A 37 2.67 22.92 18.75
C ASP A 37 1.17 22.64 18.97
N GLU A 38 0.48 22.04 17.99
CA GLU A 38 -0.93 21.66 18.13
C GLU A 38 -1.10 20.46 19.07
N THR A 39 -1.89 20.65 20.13
CA THR A 39 -2.11 19.62 21.17
C THR A 39 -3.35 18.77 20.92
N GLU A 40 -4.34 19.29 20.19
CA GLU A 40 -5.58 18.55 19.92
C GLU A 40 -5.31 17.39 18.95
N HIS A 41 -5.72 16.19 19.36
CA HIS A 41 -5.63 14.94 18.58
C HIS A 41 -4.21 14.47 18.18
N LYS A 42 -3.15 15.16 18.63
CA LYS A 42 -1.74 14.80 18.38
C LYS A 42 -1.42 13.35 18.71
N THR A 43 -1.82 12.88 19.89
CA THR A 43 -1.62 11.48 20.32
C THR A 43 -2.29 10.49 19.39
N LEU A 44 -3.49 10.81 18.89
CA LEU A 44 -4.24 9.96 17.98
C LEU A 44 -3.54 9.88 16.62
N ILE A 45 -3.12 11.02 16.06
CA ILE A 45 -2.40 11.07 14.77
C ILE A 45 -1.11 10.24 14.82
N ILE A 46 -0.33 10.42 15.88
CA ILE A 46 0.91 9.65 16.10
C ILE A 46 0.58 8.16 16.21
N SER A 47 -0.40 7.79 17.04
CA SER A 47 -0.76 6.39 17.26
C SER A 47 -1.21 5.71 15.96
N LEU A 48 -2.06 6.35 15.15
CA LEU A 48 -2.53 5.78 13.90
C LEU A 48 -1.41 5.59 12.88
N ASN A 49 -0.50 6.55 12.74
CA ASN A 49 0.63 6.44 11.81
C ASN A 49 1.65 5.39 12.28
N VAL A 50 1.93 5.28 13.58
CA VAL A 50 2.79 4.21 14.13
C VAL A 50 2.19 2.84 13.87
N VAL A 51 0.89 2.66 14.16
CA VAL A 51 0.18 1.40 13.93
C VAL A 51 0.19 1.02 12.45
N LEU A 52 -0.03 1.98 11.56
CA LEU A 52 -0.02 1.75 10.11
C LEU A 52 1.38 1.38 9.61
N GLY A 53 2.41 2.14 10.01
CA GLY A 53 3.81 1.84 9.72
C GLY A 53 4.22 0.45 10.20
N PHE A 54 3.85 0.10 11.43
CA PHE A 54 4.10 -1.22 12.00
C PHE A 54 3.42 -2.34 11.21
N PHE A 55 2.14 -2.20 10.86
CA PHE A 55 1.44 -3.24 10.08
C PHE A 55 2.00 -3.40 8.67
N ILE A 56 2.50 -2.33 8.04
CA ILE A 56 3.19 -2.43 6.75
C ILE A 56 4.46 -3.28 6.89
N ILE A 57 5.32 -2.98 7.87
CA ILE A 57 6.56 -3.75 8.11
C ILE A 57 6.23 -5.19 8.49
N LEU A 58 5.26 -5.41 9.38
CA LEU A 58 4.83 -6.74 9.79
C LEU A 58 4.28 -7.55 8.61
N GLY A 59 3.46 -6.92 7.75
CA GLY A 59 2.93 -7.53 6.53
C GLY A 59 4.03 -7.92 5.54
N LEU A 60 5.08 -7.12 5.44
CA LEU A 60 6.27 -7.43 4.63
C LEU A 60 7.05 -8.61 5.20
N VAL A 61 7.42 -8.55 6.49
CA VAL A 61 8.26 -9.56 7.15
C VAL A 61 7.58 -10.93 7.15
N LEU A 62 6.29 -10.97 7.51
CA LEU A 62 5.51 -12.21 7.54
C LEU A 62 5.03 -12.65 6.14
N ARG A 63 5.26 -11.82 5.10
CA ARG A 63 4.76 -12.04 3.74
C ARG A 63 3.26 -12.37 3.70
N ASN A 64 2.49 -11.68 4.55
CA ASN A 64 1.10 -12.03 4.81
C ASN A 64 0.16 -11.03 4.14
N PHE A 65 -0.56 -11.48 3.11
CA PHE A 65 -1.50 -10.65 2.36
C PHE A 65 -2.73 -10.21 3.20
N ILE A 66 -3.09 -10.95 4.25
CA ILE A 66 -4.21 -10.61 5.14
C ILE A 66 -3.89 -9.33 5.92
N ILE A 67 -2.65 -9.19 6.41
CA ILE A 67 -2.19 -7.98 7.09
C ILE A 67 -2.26 -6.79 6.14
N PHE A 68 -1.83 -6.96 4.88
CA PHE A 68 -1.94 -5.91 3.88
C PHE A 68 -3.40 -5.54 3.52
N TYR A 69 -4.36 -6.47 3.62
CA TYR A 69 -5.78 -6.10 3.50
C TYR A 69 -6.22 -5.15 4.60
N PHE A 70 -5.83 -5.41 5.86
CA PHE A 70 -6.12 -4.49 6.96
C PHE A 70 -5.48 -3.12 6.75
N VAL A 71 -4.21 -3.09 6.31
CA VAL A 71 -3.51 -1.85 5.94
C VAL A 71 -4.26 -1.09 4.85
N ALA A 72 -4.71 -1.77 3.79
CA ALA A 72 -5.43 -1.14 2.69
C ALA A 72 -6.81 -0.59 3.10
N VAL A 73 -7.56 -1.33 3.93
CA VAL A 73 -8.85 -0.87 4.49
C VAL A 73 -8.62 0.36 5.36
N PHE A 74 -7.66 0.30 6.27
CA PHE A 74 -7.34 1.41 7.17
C PHE A 74 -6.90 2.67 6.41
N LEU A 75 -6.04 2.52 5.40
CA LEU A 75 -5.64 3.62 4.53
C LEU A 75 -6.83 4.20 3.76
N THR A 76 -7.75 3.35 3.28
CA THR A 76 -8.96 3.81 2.58
C THR A 76 -9.85 4.66 3.50
N CYS A 77 -10.02 4.26 4.76
CA CYS A 77 -10.74 5.07 5.75
C CYS A 77 -10.08 6.43 5.96
N THR A 78 -8.75 6.46 6.10
CA THR A 78 -7.97 7.70 6.27
C THR A 78 -8.13 8.62 5.06
N MET A 79 -8.05 8.05 3.85
CA MET A 79 -8.23 8.78 2.60
C MET A 79 -9.64 9.40 2.49
N ILE A 80 -10.69 8.69 2.92
CA ILE A 80 -12.05 9.24 2.95
C ILE A 80 -12.14 10.44 3.90
N CYS A 81 -11.54 10.34 5.09
CA CYS A 81 -11.46 11.47 6.03
C CYS A 81 -10.73 12.67 5.42
N ASN A 82 -9.59 12.45 4.77
CA ASN A 82 -8.84 13.50 4.09
C ASN A 82 -9.62 14.13 2.93
N MET A 83 -10.41 13.35 2.17
CA MET A 83 -11.30 13.88 1.13
C MET A 83 -12.37 14.81 1.72
N ILE A 84 -12.96 14.44 2.86
CA ILE A 84 -13.93 15.31 3.56
C ILE A 84 -13.24 16.60 4.03
N ILE A 85 -12.06 16.49 4.64
CA ILE A 85 -11.26 17.65 5.06
C ILE A 85 -10.93 18.55 3.87
N LEU A 86 -10.55 17.98 2.72
CA LEU A 86 -10.25 18.73 1.51
C LEU A 86 -11.45 19.56 1.05
N VAL A 87 -12.67 19.00 1.07
CA VAL A 87 -13.90 19.73 0.73
C VAL A 87 -14.09 20.93 1.66
N PHE A 88 -13.94 20.74 2.97
CA PHE A 88 -14.04 21.85 3.93
C PHE A 88 -12.94 22.90 3.73
N LEU A 89 -11.70 22.49 3.46
CA LEU A 89 -10.60 23.42 3.18
C LEU A 89 -10.86 24.26 1.93
N ILE A 90 -11.40 23.66 0.87
CA ILE A 90 -11.81 24.39 -0.34
C ILE A 90 -12.85 25.46 0.01
N LEU A 91 -13.87 25.12 0.79
CA LEU A 91 -14.87 26.10 1.25
C LEU A 91 -14.24 27.23 2.08
N VAL A 92 -13.30 26.87 2.96
CA VAL A 92 -12.57 27.84 3.81
C VAL A 92 -11.65 28.73 2.99
N VAL A 93 -11.09 28.29 1.86
CA VAL A 93 -10.29 29.16 0.97
C VAL A 93 -11.12 30.35 0.49
N PHE A 94 -12.41 30.16 0.19
CA PHE A 94 -13.30 31.20 -0.31
C PHE A 94 -14.08 31.95 0.79
N SER A 95 -13.95 31.55 2.05
CA SER A 95 -14.67 32.21 3.14
C SER A 95 -13.97 33.49 3.61
N ASN A 96 -14.73 34.38 4.28
CA ASN A 96 -14.16 35.51 5.01
C ASN A 96 -13.59 35.02 6.35
N SER A 97 -12.41 34.39 6.28
CA SER A 97 -11.68 33.86 7.43
C SER A 97 -10.60 34.86 7.92
N PRO A 98 -10.33 34.94 9.23
CA PRO A 98 -9.20 35.70 9.76
C PRO A 98 -7.83 35.10 9.37
N VAL A 99 -7.81 33.88 8.82
CA VAL A 99 -6.58 33.23 8.35
C VAL A 99 -6.20 33.74 6.96
N SER A 100 -4.93 34.15 6.81
CA SER A 100 -4.39 34.63 5.52
C SER A 100 -4.67 33.64 4.38
N ILE A 101 -5.02 34.14 3.19
CA ILE A 101 -5.31 33.32 2.01
C ILE A 101 -4.16 32.36 1.65
N GLN A 102 -2.91 32.81 1.81
CA GLN A 102 -1.71 32.00 1.54
C GLN A 102 -1.67 30.73 2.40
N LYS A 103 -1.88 30.85 3.71
CA LYS A 103 -1.93 29.70 4.63
C LYS A 103 -3.07 28.73 4.28
N ARG A 104 -4.24 29.24 3.89
CA ARG A 104 -5.40 28.43 3.48
C ARG A 104 -5.13 27.65 2.20
N VAL A 105 -4.56 28.30 1.19
CA VAL A 105 -4.18 27.64 -0.08
C VAL A 105 -3.10 26.60 0.16
N PHE A 106 -2.09 26.93 0.97
CA PHE A 106 -1.02 25.99 1.30
C PHE A 106 -1.54 24.75 2.04
N ALA A 107 -2.37 24.91 3.07
CA ALA A 107 -3.00 23.78 3.76
C ALA A 107 -3.83 22.90 2.83
N THR A 108 -4.62 23.52 1.94
CA THR A 108 -5.41 22.81 0.92
C THR A 108 -4.52 21.98 0.00
N PHE A 109 -3.41 22.57 -0.47
CA PHE A 109 -2.44 21.88 -1.32
C PHE A 109 -1.78 20.71 -0.60
N VAL A 110 -1.39 20.87 0.67
CA VAL A 110 -0.80 19.79 1.47
C VAL A 110 -1.77 18.61 1.60
N VAL A 111 -3.03 18.86 1.95
CA VAL A 111 -4.04 17.78 2.06
C VAL A 111 -4.28 17.09 0.71
N PHE A 112 -4.32 17.86 -0.39
CA PHE A 112 -4.43 17.28 -1.74
C PHE A 112 -3.24 16.36 -2.08
N VAL A 113 -2.00 16.80 -1.79
CA VAL A 113 -0.80 16.00 -2.01
C VAL A 113 -0.82 14.73 -1.14
N THR A 114 -1.25 14.83 0.12
CA THR A 114 -1.41 13.66 1.01
C THR A 114 -2.36 12.63 0.40
N ILE A 115 -3.54 13.05 -0.06
CA ILE A 115 -4.51 12.14 -0.73
C ILE A 115 -3.88 11.47 -1.95
N PHE A 116 -3.11 12.21 -2.73
CA PHE A 116 -2.43 11.66 -3.90
C PHE A 116 -1.43 10.56 -3.51
N PHE A 117 -0.62 10.76 -2.46
CA PHE A 117 0.26 9.72 -1.93
C PHE A 117 -0.50 8.53 -1.36
N GLU A 118 -1.61 8.75 -0.66
CA GLU A 118 -2.46 7.67 -0.16
C GLU A 118 -3.04 6.82 -1.29
N LEU A 119 -3.45 7.42 -2.41
CA LEU A 119 -3.88 6.68 -3.61
C LEU A 119 -2.75 5.82 -4.20
N LEU A 120 -1.53 6.35 -4.25
CA LEU A 120 -0.35 5.60 -4.70
C LEU A 120 -0.05 4.42 -3.78
N PHE A 121 -0.08 4.62 -2.47
CA PHE A 121 0.14 3.57 -1.48
C PHE A 121 -0.96 2.52 -1.48
N LEU A 122 -2.23 2.92 -1.65
CA LEU A 122 -3.33 1.98 -1.78
C LEU A 122 -3.14 1.08 -3.01
N ASN A 123 -2.75 1.67 -4.14
CA ASN A 123 -2.48 0.91 -5.36
C ASN A 123 -1.28 -0.05 -5.19
N LEU A 124 -0.25 0.39 -4.46
CA LEU A 124 0.90 -0.43 -4.08
C LEU A 124 0.49 -1.61 -3.18
N TYR A 125 -0.29 -1.38 -2.13
CA TYR A 125 -0.76 -2.43 -1.23
C TYR A 125 -1.66 -3.44 -1.95
N MET A 126 -2.55 -2.97 -2.83
CA MET A 126 -3.34 -3.86 -3.67
C MET A 126 -2.50 -4.71 -4.63
N SER A 127 -1.35 -4.18 -5.08
CA SER A 127 -0.42 -4.91 -5.94
C SER A 127 0.34 -5.98 -5.15
N ILE A 128 0.89 -5.65 -3.97
CA ILE A 128 1.63 -6.62 -3.15
C ILE A 128 0.72 -7.74 -2.61
N ILE A 129 -0.55 -7.44 -2.29
CA ILE A 129 -1.57 -8.44 -1.93
C ILE A 129 -1.70 -9.49 -3.05
N LYS A 130 -1.79 -9.05 -4.32
CA LYS A 130 -1.93 -9.97 -5.45
C LYS A 130 -0.67 -10.79 -5.68
N VAL A 131 0.51 -10.20 -5.49
CA VAL A 131 1.80 -10.92 -5.57
C VAL A 131 1.89 -12.00 -4.49
N TYR A 132 1.58 -11.68 -3.25
CA TYR A 132 1.57 -12.67 -2.16
C TYR A 132 0.51 -13.75 -2.36
N LYS A 133 -0.68 -13.41 -2.88
CA LYS A 133 -1.69 -14.40 -3.27
C LYS A 133 -1.25 -15.30 -4.43
N ALA A 134 -0.43 -14.78 -5.35
CA ALA A 134 0.21 -15.59 -6.38
C ALA A 134 1.38 -16.42 -5.82
N GLY A 135 1.77 -16.20 -4.56
CA GLY A 135 2.89 -16.81 -3.86
C GLY A 135 4.24 -16.33 -4.35
N GLY A 136 4.32 -15.06 -4.75
CA GLY A 136 5.58 -14.32 -4.86
C GLY A 136 6.01 -13.71 -3.52
N THR A 137 7.21 -13.16 -3.51
CA THR A 137 7.88 -12.60 -2.33
C THR A 137 7.78 -11.08 -2.24
N GLY A 138 7.33 -10.40 -3.31
CA GLY A 138 7.23 -8.94 -3.36
C GLY A 138 8.56 -8.22 -3.60
N TRP A 139 9.66 -8.98 -3.61
CA TRP A 139 11.01 -8.53 -3.97
C TRP A 139 11.36 -8.83 -5.43
N GLU A 140 10.53 -9.62 -6.12
CA GLU A 140 10.70 -9.89 -7.54
C GLU A 140 10.42 -8.65 -8.38
N HIS A 141 11.16 -8.50 -9.48
CA HIS A 141 10.83 -7.55 -10.56
C HIS A 141 9.81 -8.16 -11.54
N LYS A 142 8.80 -8.87 -11.02
CA LYS A 142 7.79 -9.61 -11.80
C LYS A 142 6.39 -9.27 -11.32
N ASN A 143 5.41 -9.21 -12.22
CA ASN A 143 4.01 -9.04 -11.85
C ASN A 143 3.39 -10.35 -11.33
N TYR A 144 2.28 -10.26 -10.59
CA TYR A 144 1.48 -11.42 -10.19
C TYR A 144 1.02 -12.28 -11.39
N ILE A 145 0.82 -11.69 -12.57
CA ILE A 145 0.44 -12.41 -13.79
C ILE A 145 1.60 -13.31 -14.26
N GLU A 146 2.82 -12.78 -14.27
CA GLU A 146 4.02 -13.52 -14.65
C GLU A 146 4.29 -14.66 -13.66
N ILE A 147 4.15 -14.37 -12.37
CA ILE A 147 4.30 -15.37 -11.29
C ILE A 147 3.26 -16.49 -11.43
N LYS A 148 2.00 -16.15 -11.77
CA LYS A 148 0.96 -17.16 -11.99
C LYS A 148 1.21 -17.99 -13.25
N ASN A 149 1.68 -17.36 -14.33
CA ASN A 149 1.98 -18.07 -15.58
C ASN A 149 3.14 -19.04 -15.38
N GLU A 150 4.23 -18.63 -14.73
CA GLU A 150 5.36 -19.50 -14.39
C GLU A 150 4.93 -20.70 -13.54
N LYS A 151 4.08 -20.50 -12.53
CA LYS A 151 3.53 -21.62 -11.72
C LYS A 151 2.65 -22.55 -12.53
N THR A 152 1.92 -22.03 -13.52
CA THR A 152 1.04 -22.83 -14.37
C THR A 152 1.86 -23.65 -15.36
N GLU A 153 2.89 -23.07 -15.95
CA GLU A 153 3.84 -23.76 -16.84
C GLU A 153 4.65 -24.82 -16.08
N GLN A 154 5.13 -24.53 -14.87
CA GLN A 154 5.79 -25.53 -14.01
C GLN A 154 4.86 -26.69 -13.63
N LYS A 155 3.56 -26.43 -13.39
CA LYS A 155 2.58 -27.49 -13.13
C LYS A 155 2.26 -28.31 -14.38
N LYS A 156 2.25 -27.70 -15.57
CA LYS A 156 2.08 -28.41 -16.85
C LYS A 156 3.29 -29.27 -17.19
N ASN A 157 4.51 -28.76 -16.98
CA ASN A 157 5.73 -29.51 -17.26
C ASN A 157 5.99 -30.64 -16.24
N LYS A 158 5.35 -30.63 -15.06
CA LYS A 158 5.38 -31.74 -14.08
C LYS A 158 4.31 -32.82 -14.31
N LYS A 159 3.42 -32.67 -15.29
CA LYS A 159 2.46 -33.70 -15.71
C LYS A 159 2.53 -33.79 -17.23
N PRO A 160 3.46 -34.58 -17.80
CA PRO A 160 3.27 -36.04 -17.83
C PRO A 160 4.61 -36.83 -17.91
N GLU A 161 5.03 -37.51 -16.84
CA GLU A 161 6.04 -38.58 -16.96
C GLU A 161 5.92 -39.65 -15.85
N ASP A 162 5.26 -39.36 -14.71
CA ASP A 162 5.05 -40.35 -13.63
C ASP A 162 3.87 -41.34 -13.84
N THR A 163 3.43 -41.59 -15.08
CA THR A 163 2.38 -42.60 -15.38
C THR A 163 2.74 -43.55 -16.53
N LEU A 164 4.03 -43.81 -16.74
CA LEU A 164 4.57 -44.91 -17.54
C LEU A 164 5.75 -45.41 -16.68
N THR A 165 5.79 -46.60 -16.07
CA THR A 165 5.26 -47.93 -16.35
C THR A 165 5.48 -48.74 -15.07
N ASN A 166 4.48 -49.44 -14.57
CA ASN A 166 4.69 -50.57 -13.66
C ASN A 166 3.64 -51.63 -14.00
N ASP A 167 3.65 -52.03 -15.26
CA ASP A 167 3.15 -53.35 -15.66
C ASP A 167 4.39 -54.26 -15.79
N ASP A 168 4.29 -55.40 -15.10
CA ASP A 168 5.10 -56.62 -15.17
C ASP A 168 6.55 -56.61 -14.66
N TYR A 169 6.76 -57.22 -13.48
CA TYR A 169 7.68 -58.36 -13.32
C TYR A 169 7.24 -59.27 -12.15
N ASN A 170 6.63 -60.41 -12.51
CA ASN A 170 6.65 -61.76 -11.91
C ASN A 170 6.73 -61.95 -10.37
N ALA A 171 5.66 -62.51 -9.80
CA ALA A 171 5.70 -63.60 -8.79
C ALA A 171 4.41 -64.43 -8.84
#